data_AF-A0A9N9KFE9-F1
#
_entry.id   AF-A0A9N9KFE9-F1
#
_cell.length_a   1.000
_cell.length_b   1.000
_cell.length_c   1.000
_cell.angle_alpha   90.00
_cell.angle_beta   90.00
_cell.angle_gamma   90.00
#
_symmetry.space_group_name_H-M   'P 1'
#
loop_
_entity.id
_entity.type
_entity.pdbx_description
1 polymer ?
#
loop_
_entity_poly.entity_id
_entity_poly.type
_entity_poly.pdbx_seq_one_letter_code
_entity_poly.pdbx_strand_id
1 'polypeptide(L)'
;MFENFRNIIGVLNIYRSNEFDLLNEEEYQYLIKRVEKDIKVIDLRGCSFENFSDIRKCIITIPIEMLTLNLYSLYYKNSSWVDKILFYFYNDKKYFLTNTLVRRGIIAMYMDFLEADKIEILKIFKLLLHNREGIIIINCKYGKDRTGLICMLIMLLCGIDDETIISEYSESFTNLDKDGNRLEMIKDMNLCGL
;
A
#
# COMPACT_ATOMS: atom_id res chain seq x y z
N MET A 1 -15.93 3.24 8.16
CA MET A 1 -16.50 2.19 7.30
C MET A 1 -15.32 1.40 6.76
N PHE A 2 -15.36 0.09 6.89
CA PHE A 2 -14.37 -0.80 6.29
C PHE A 2 -14.56 -0.83 4.77
N GLU A 3 -13.68 -0.16 4.03
CA GLU A 3 -13.85 0.14 2.61
C GLU A 3 -12.81 -0.57 1.74
N ASN A 4 -13.08 -0.63 0.44
CA ASN A 4 -12.25 -1.37 -0.50
C ASN A 4 -12.02 -2.84 -0.11
N PHE A 5 -12.82 -3.37 0.83
CA PHE A 5 -12.71 -4.74 1.29
C PHE A 5 -13.29 -5.71 0.27
N ARG A 6 -12.40 -6.44 -0.40
CA ARG A 6 -12.80 -7.46 -1.37
C ARG A 6 -11.71 -8.50 -1.53
N ASN A 7 -12.14 -9.67 -1.99
CA ASN A 7 -11.24 -10.74 -2.38
C ASN A 7 -10.63 -10.40 -3.75
N ILE A 8 -9.32 -10.57 -3.92
CA ILE A 8 -8.62 -10.24 -5.17
C ILE A 8 -8.56 -11.42 -6.15
N ILE A 9 -8.67 -12.65 -5.65
CA ILE A 9 -8.61 -13.90 -6.43
C ILE A 9 -9.58 -14.89 -5.77
N GLY A 10 -10.76 -15.10 -6.35
CA GLY A 10 -11.88 -15.80 -5.68
C GLY A 10 -11.59 -17.22 -5.15
N VAL A 11 -10.52 -17.86 -5.62
CA VAL A 11 -10.07 -19.19 -5.15
C VAL A 11 -9.05 -19.13 -4.00
N LEU A 12 -8.47 -17.97 -3.71
CA LEU A 12 -7.52 -17.74 -2.62
C LEU A 12 -8.16 -16.91 -1.51
N ASN A 13 -7.76 -17.12 -0.26
CA ASN A 13 -8.23 -16.33 0.88
C ASN A 13 -7.45 -15.00 1.01
N ILE A 14 -7.22 -14.30 -0.11
CA ILE A 14 -6.46 -13.04 -0.14
C ILE A 14 -7.41 -11.89 -0.46
N TYR A 15 -7.38 -10.89 0.40
CA TYR A 15 -8.24 -9.72 0.37
C TYR A 15 -7.39 -8.46 0.39
N ARG A 16 -7.99 -7.36 -0.05
CA ARG A 16 -7.45 -6.00 0.12
C ARG A 16 -8.40 -5.15 0.93
N SER A 17 -7.94 -4.05 1.52
CA SER A 17 -8.79 -3.03 2.15
C SER A 17 -8.10 -1.67 2.23
N ASN A 18 -8.85 -0.64 2.65
CA ASN A 18 -8.30 0.57 3.25
C ASN A 18 -7.76 0.30 4.68
N GLU A 19 -7.46 1.37 5.43
CA GLU A 19 -6.98 1.36 6.82
C GLU A 19 -7.78 0.38 7.69
N PHE A 20 -7.11 -0.68 8.13
CA PHE A 20 -7.74 -1.78 8.88
C PHE A 20 -7.84 -1.45 10.36
N ASP A 21 -6.92 -0.64 10.87
CA ASP A 21 -6.88 -0.20 12.27
C ASP A 21 -8.02 0.76 12.63
N LEU A 22 -8.73 1.32 11.64
CA LEU A 22 -9.92 2.14 11.86
C LEU A 22 -11.19 1.32 12.12
N LEU A 23 -11.13 -0.02 12.01
CA LEU A 23 -12.24 -0.90 12.35
C LEU A 23 -12.61 -0.76 13.83
N ASN A 24 -13.89 -0.51 14.10
CA ASN A 24 -14.39 -0.64 15.46
C ASN A 24 -14.62 -2.12 15.84
N GLU A 25 -14.88 -2.38 17.13
CA GLU A 25 -15.06 -3.73 17.65
C GLU A 25 -16.23 -4.48 16.96
N GLU A 26 -17.35 -3.82 16.70
CA GLU A 26 -18.50 -4.45 16.03
C GLU A 26 -18.18 -4.83 14.58
N GLU A 27 -17.51 -3.95 13.83
CA GLU A 27 -17.08 -4.21 12.46
C GLU A 27 -16.06 -5.36 12.40
N TYR A 28 -15.11 -5.42 13.35
CA TYR A 28 -14.16 -6.52 13.46
C TYR A 28 -14.84 -7.84 13.79
N GLN A 29 -15.77 -7.85 14.76
CA GLN A 29 -16.53 -9.06 15.11
C GLN A 29 -17.41 -9.53 13.95
N TYR A 30 -18.00 -8.60 13.20
CA TYR A 30 -18.73 -8.92 11.97
C TYR A 30 -17.82 -9.56 10.92
N LEU A 31 -16.61 -9.03 10.73
CA LEU A 31 -15.63 -9.57 9.80
C LEU A 31 -15.21 -11.00 10.19
N ILE A 32 -14.86 -11.23 11.46
CA ILE A 32 -14.47 -12.56 11.97
C ILE A 32 -15.60 -13.57 11.75
N LYS A 33 -16.85 -13.19 12.05
CA LYS A 33 -18.03 -14.04 11.80
C LYS A 33 -18.25 -14.34 10.32
N ARG A 34 -17.99 -13.37 9.43
CA ARG A 34 -18.15 -13.54 7.98
C ARG A 34 -17.11 -14.47 7.38
N VAL A 35 -15.91 -14.46 7.94
CA VAL A 35 -14.72 -15.10 7.40
C VAL A 35 -14.50 -16.51 7.96
N GLU A 36 -14.91 -16.76 9.21
CA GLU A 36 -14.80 -18.05 9.92
C GLU A 36 -13.37 -18.65 9.92
N LYS A 37 -12.35 -17.81 9.76
CA LYS A 37 -10.93 -18.18 9.66
C LYS A 37 -10.05 -17.19 10.39
N ASP A 38 -8.84 -17.62 10.75
CA ASP A 38 -7.82 -16.73 11.31
C ASP A 38 -7.46 -15.62 10.30
N ILE A 39 -7.37 -14.39 10.78
CA ILE A 39 -7.11 -13.21 9.95
C ILE A 39 -5.71 -12.71 10.25
N LYS A 40 -4.91 -12.56 9.19
CA LYS A 40 -3.66 -11.80 9.22
C LYS A 40 -3.78 -10.59 8.30
N VAL A 41 -3.37 -9.44 8.80
CA VAL A 41 -3.39 -8.19 8.07
C VAL A 41 -1.96 -7.77 7.80
N ILE A 42 -1.63 -7.51 6.54
CA ILE A 42 -0.35 -6.97 6.12
C ILE A 42 -0.54 -5.48 5.86
N ASP A 43 -0.07 -4.67 6.79
CA ASP A 43 -0.17 -3.22 6.72
C ASP A 43 1.08 -2.61 6.08
N LEU A 44 0.86 -1.97 4.93
CA LEU A 44 1.91 -1.37 4.12
C LEU A 44 2.30 0.06 4.56
N ARG A 45 1.70 0.58 5.64
CA ARG A 45 2.00 1.92 6.18
C ARG A 45 3.24 1.92 7.09
N GLY A 46 3.90 3.07 7.17
CA GLY A 46 5.14 3.30 7.94
C GLY A 46 4.93 3.44 9.44
N CYS A 47 3.91 4.19 9.86
CA CYS A 47 3.57 4.45 11.27
C CYS A 47 2.15 5.03 11.33
N SER A 48 1.18 4.27 11.85
CA SER A 48 -0.09 4.79 12.35
C SER A 48 -0.86 3.63 12.99
N PHE A 49 -1.01 3.66 14.30
CA PHE A 49 -1.97 2.83 15.02
C PHE A 49 -2.62 3.67 16.10
N GLU A 50 -3.88 4.01 15.90
CA GLU A 50 -4.75 4.47 16.97
C GLU A 50 -5.85 3.43 17.13
N ASN A 51 -5.86 2.75 18.30
CA ASN A 51 -6.92 1.89 18.85
C ASN A 51 -6.77 0.34 18.77
N PHE A 52 -7.42 -0.28 19.77
CA PHE A 52 -7.62 -1.71 20.13
C PHE A 52 -6.41 -2.68 20.12
N SER A 53 -6.22 -3.42 21.22
CA SER A 53 -5.10 -4.37 21.37
C SER A 53 -5.29 -5.68 20.61
N ASP A 54 -6.53 -6.15 20.41
CA ASP A 54 -6.77 -7.46 19.79
C ASP A 54 -6.65 -7.41 18.26
N ILE A 55 -7.13 -6.33 17.62
CA ILE A 55 -6.89 -6.07 16.19
C ILE A 55 -5.38 -6.02 15.90
N ARG A 56 -4.60 -5.40 16.80
CA ARG A 56 -3.13 -5.30 16.65
C ARG A 56 -2.41 -6.65 16.61
N LYS A 57 -2.95 -7.71 17.23
CA LYS A 57 -2.32 -9.05 17.19
C LYS A 57 -2.38 -9.68 15.80
N CYS A 58 -3.39 -9.32 15.01
CA CYS A 58 -3.57 -9.79 13.65
C CYS A 58 -2.79 -8.96 12.63
N ILE A 59 -2.30 -7.77 13.01
CA ILE A 59 -1.59 -6.86 12.10
C ILE A 59 -0.09 -7.12 12.11
N ILE A 60 0.46 -7.34 10.92
CA ILE A 60 1.88 -7.41 10.62
C ILE A 60 2.21 -6.20 9.76
N THR A 61 3.00 -5.27 10.29
CA THR A 61 3.43 -4.09 9.55
C THR A 61 4.64 -4.40 8.68
N ILE A 62 4.50 -4.20 7.38
CA ILE A 62 5.60 -4.26 6.42
C ILE A 62 5.57 -2.95 5.63
N PRO A 63 6.29 -1.91 6.07
CA PRO A 63 6.16 -0.59 5.50
C PRO A 63 6.71 -0.59 4.07
N ILE A 64 5.87 -0.16 3.12
CA ILE A 64 6.27 0.19 1.76
C ILE A 64 6.13 1.71 1.70
N GLU A 65 7.25 2.43 1.74
CA GLU A 65 7.22 3.89 1.81
C GLU A 65 7.57 4.53 0.48
N MET A 66 6.77 5.52 0.12
CA MET A 66 6.96 6.35 -1.07
C MET A 66 8.26 7.18 -1.05
N LEU A 67 8.90 7.28 0.11
CA LEU A 67 10.05 8.15 0.41
C LEU A 67 11.05 7.44 1.33
N THR A 68 11.37 6.16 1.06
CA THR A 68 12.35 5.43 1.87
C THR A 68 13.78 5.98 1.69
N LEU A 69 14.64 5.68 2.67
CA LEU A 69 16.10 5.80 2.50
C LEU A 69 16.62 4.97 1.32
N ASN A 70 15.95 3.85 0.99
CA ASN A 70 16.31 3.02 -0.17
C ASN A 70 16.06 3.78 -1.47
N LEU A 71 14.90 4.43 -1.59
CA LEU A 71 14.57 5.31 -2.71
C LEU A 71 15.58 6.47 -2.80
N TYR A 72 15.84 7.14 -1.67
CA TYR A 72 16.85 8.20 -1.60
C TYR A 72 18.22 7.69 -2.05
N SER A 73 18.67 6.53 -1.58
CA SER A 73 19.94 5.92 -1.97
C SER A 73 20.00 5.61 -3.46
N LEU A 74 18.92 5.05 -4.02
CA LEU A 74 18.78 4.78 -5.45
C LEU A 74 18.91 6.07 -6.27
N TYR A 75 18.23 7.12 -5.85
CA TYR A 75 18.27 8.41 -6.52
C TYR A 75 19.62 9.10 -6.37
N TYR A 76 20.11 9.23 -5.14
CA TYR A 76 21.40 9.84 -4.83
C TYR A 76 22.53 9.16 -5.58
N LYS A 77 22.51 7.82 -5.73
CA LYS A 77 23.52 7.10 -6.51
C LYS A 77 23.54 7.54 -7.99
N ASN A 78 22.36 7.75 -8.57
CA ASN A 78 22.17 8.09 -9.98
C ASN A 78 22.14 9.61 -10.27
N SER A 79 22.09 10.46 -9.25
CA SER A 79 22.06 11.93 -9.40
C SER A 79 23.39 12.52 -9.88
N SER A 80 23.28 13.60 -10.67
CA SER A 80 24.44 14.39 -11.08
C SER A 80 25.12 15.04 -9.87
N TRP A 81 26.37 15.50 -10.06
CA TRP A 81 27.10 16.17 -8.98
C TRP A 81 26.43 17.50 -8.58
N VAL A 82 25.78 18.19 -9.53
CA VAL A 82 24.99 19.40 -9.26
C VAL A 82 23.78 19.09 -8.39
N ASP A 83 23.03 18.03 -8.70
CA ASP A 83 21.84 17.64 -7.92
C ASP A 83 22.22 17.19 -6.50
N LYS A 84 23.35 16.51 -6.35
CA LYS A 84 23.89 16.11 -5.03
C LYS A 84 24.25 17.33 -4.18
N ILE A 85 24.85 18.35 -4.81
CA ILE A 85 25.18 19.62 -4.16
C ILE A 85 23.91 20.36 -3.76
N LEU A 86 22.94 20.48 -4.66
CA LEU A 86 21.65 21.11 -4.35
C LEU A 86 20.96 20.38 -3.20
N PHE A 87 20.93 19.04 -3.22
CA PHE A 87 20.38 18.26 -2.11
C PHE A 87 21.09 18.55 -0.78
N TYR A 88 22.43 18.55 -0.77
CA TYR A 88 23.22 18.82 0.44
C TYR A 88 22.96 20.22 1.02
N PHE A 89 22.92 21.24 0.16
CA PHE A 89 22.73 22.62 0.61
C PHE A 89 21.30 22.90 1.09
N TYR A 90 20.30 22.32 0.43
CA TYR A 90 18.91 22.57 0.78
C TYR A 90 18.40 21.66 1.90
N ASN A 91 18.99 20.46 2.07
CA ASN A 91 18.50 19.40 2.97
C ASN A 91 16.97 19.24 2.91
N ASP A 92 16.42 19.46 1.71
CA ASP A 92 15.01 19.74 1.55
C ASP A 92 14.33 18.52 0.93
N LYS A 93 13.63 17.75 1.77
CA LYS A 93 12.78 16.64 1.34
C LYS A 93 11.77 17.08 0.27
N LYS A 94 11.32 18.35 0.30
CA LYS A 94 10.40 18.92 -0.69
C LYS A 94 11.09 19.13 -2.04
N TYR A 95 12.34 19.60 -2.05
CA TYR A 95 13.14 19.70 -3.27
C TYR A 95 13.34 18.32 -3.89
N PHE A 96 13.69 17.32 -3.08
CA PHE A 96 13.83 15.94 -3.54
C PHE A 96 12.51 15.40 -4.12
N LEU A 97 11.40 15.52 -3.38
CA LEU A 97 10.09 15.04 -3.83
C LEU A 97 9.65 15.71 -5.14
N THR A 98 9.69 17.05 -5.21
CA THR A 98 9.20 17.80 -6.37
C THR A 98 10.08 17.62 -7.61
N ASN A 99 11.41 17.71 -7.48
CA ASN A 99 12.30 17.66 -8.65
C ASN A 99 12.61 16.25 -9.12
N THR A 100 12.41 15.25 -8.27
CA THR A 100 12.83 13.88 -8.56
C THR A 100 11.65 12.96 -8.78
N LEU A 101 10.67 12.96 -7.86
CA LEU A 101 9.56 12.01 -7.91
C LEU A 101 8.38 12.56 -8.71
N VAL A 102 7.92 13.78 -8.38
CA VAL A 102 6.76 14.39 -9.04
C VAL A 102 7.02 14.63 -10.53
N ARG A 103 8.21 15.14 -10.89
CA ARG A 103 8.57 15.40 -12.29
C ARG A 103 8.60 14.15 -13.18
N ARG A 104 8.80 12.96 -12.60
CA ARG A 104 8.85 11.71 -13.37
C ARG A 104 7.47 11.07 -13.57
N GLY A 105 6.45 11.58 -12.88
CA GLY A 105 5.09 11.09 -12.94
C GLY A 105 4.87 9.80 -12.15
N ILE A 106 3.60 9.47 -11.93
CA ILE A 106 3.18 8.38 -11.04
C ILE A 106 3.68 6.99 -11.47
N ILE A 107 3.83 6.76 -12.78
CA ILE A 107 4.31 5.49 -13.33
C ILE A 107 5.76 5.24 -12.89
N ALA A 108 6.62 6.25 -13.01
CA ALA A 108 8.01 6.12 -12.57
C ALA A 108 8.10 5.90 -11.06
N MET A 109 7.26 6.61 -10.28
CA MET A 109 7.20 6.42 -8.84
C MET A 109 6.82 4.98 -8.46
N TYR A 110 5.83 4.39 -9.14
CA TYR A 110 5.46 2.98 -8.91
C TYR A 110 6.62 2.03 -9.22
N MET A 111 7.33 2.25 -10.33
CA MET A 111 8.51 1.46 -10.67
C MET A 111 9.60 1.60 -9.61
N ASP A 112 9.83 2.81 -9.10
CA ASP A 112 10.82 3.03 -8.05
C ASP A 112 10.44 2.32 -6.74
N PHE A 113 9.15 2.21 -6.39
CA PHE A 113 8.71 1.44 -5.19
C PHE A 113 9.03 -0.04 -5.35
N LEU A 114 8.72 -0.62 -6.51
CA LEU A 114 9.02 -2.01 -6.80
C LEU A 114 10.53 -2.28 -6.75
N GLU A 115 11.34 -1.30 -7.14
CA GLU A 115 12.79 -1.40 -7.12
C GLU A 115 13.38 -1.25 -5.69
N ALA A 116 12.88 -0.29 -4.91
CA ALA A 116 13.42 0.06 -3.60
C ALA A 116 12.98 -0.89 -2.46
N ASP A 117 11.77 -1.48 -2.57
CA ASP A 117 11.13 -2.25 -1.49
C ASP A 117 11.12 -3.76 -1.77
N LYS A 118 12.08 -4.26 -2.57
CA LYS A 118 12.18 -5.68 -2.93
C LYS A 118 12.21 -6.62 -1.73
N ILE A 119 12.88 -6.22 -0.65
CA ILE A 119 13.01 -7.03 0.57
C ILE A 119 11.66 -7.14 1.29
N GLU A 120 10.93 -6.04 1.36
CA GLU A 120 9.61 -5.91 1.95
C GLU A 120 8.59 -6.73 1.15
N ILE A 121 8.60 -6.59 -0.18
CA ILE A 121 7.77 -7.39 -1.10
C ILE A 121 8.05 -8.89 -0.92
N LEU A 122 9.33 -9.28 -0.79
CA LEU A 122 9.69 -10.68 -0.52
C LEU A 122 9.15 -11.17 0.82
N LYS A 123 9.18 -10.35 1.88
CA LYS A 123 8.57 -10.70 3.19
C LYS A 123 7.07 -10.94 3.04
N ILE A 124 6.37 -10.09 2.28
CA ILE A 124 4.94 -10.26 2.00
C ILE A 124 4.68 -11.61 1.33
N PHE A 125 5.38 -11.94 0.25
CA PHE A 125 5.19 -13.21 -0.44
C PHE A 125 5.52 -14.42 0.43
N LYS A 126 6.55 -14.33 1.27
CA LYS A 126 6.82 -15.37 2.27
C LYS A 126 5.63 -15.54 3.22
N LEU A 127 5.03 -14.47 3.72
CA LEU A 127 3.85 -14.57 4.59
C LEU A 127 2.65 -15.21 3.86
N LEU A 128 2.42 -14.86 2.59
CA LEU A 128 1.38 -15.50 1.77
C LEU A 128 1.56 -17.02 1.69
N LEU A 129 2.80 -17.48 1.46
CA LEU A 129 3.11 -18.90 1.32
C LEU A 129 2.94 -19.70 2.63
N HIS A 130 3.16 -19.05 3.78
CA HIS A 130 3.04 -19.70 5.09
C HIS A 130 1.60 -19.70 5.63
N ASN A 131 0.75 -18.78 5.18
CA ASN A 131 -0.63 -18.67 5.67
C ASN A 131 -1.63 -19.23 4.64
N ARG A 132 -1.60 -20.55 4.42
CA ARG A 132 -2.41 -21.23 3.40
C ARG A 132 -3.89 -21.38 3.77
N GLU A 133 -4.18 -21.53 5.06
CA GLU A 133 -5.53 -21.86 5.56
C GLU A 133 -6.28 -20.62 6.05
N GLY A 134 -5.57 -19.61 6.54
CA GLY A 134 -6.13 -18.34 7.02
C GLY A 134 -6.41 -17.34 5.92
N ILE A 135 -6.97 -16.20 6.33
CA ILE A 135 -7.19 -15.03 5.47
C ILE A 135 -6.00 -14.10 5.58
N ILE A 136 -5.63 -13.50 4.44
CA ILE A 136 -4.66 -12.41 4.39
C ILE A 136 -5.35 -11.18 3.84
N ILE A 137 -5.27 -10.08 4.57
CA ILE A 137 -5.77 -8.77 4.14
C ILE A 137 -4.58 -7.87 3.90
N ILE A 138 -4.45 -7.31 2.71
CA ILE A 138 -3.38 -6.38 2.36
C ILE A 138 -3.96 -4.98 2.35
N ASN A 139 -3.40 -4.06 3.14
CA ASN A 139 -3.95 -2.72 3.25
C ASN A 139 -2.88 -1.63 3.27
N CYS A 140 -3.31 -0.40 3.02
CA CYS A 140 -2.48 0.78 3.24
C CYS A 140 -3.37 1.91 3.78
N LYS A 141 -3.24 3.15 3.29
CA LYS A 141 -4.16 4.22 3.64
C LYS A 141 -5.52 4.02 2.94
N TYR A 142 -5.63 4.51 1.71
CA TYR A 142 -6.86 4.36 0.91
C TYR A 142 -7.05 2.98 0.28
N GLY A 143 -6.09 2.06 0.48
CA GLY A 143 -6.12 0.75 -0.14
C GLY A 143 -6.03 0.82 -1.65
N LYS A 144 -5.38 1.85 -2.24
CA LYS A 144 -5.35 2.13 -3.68
C LYS A 144 -3.99 1.86 -4.33
N ASP A 145 -2.98 2.68 -4.04
CA ASP A 145 -1.69 2.64 -4.74
C ASP A 145 -0.79 1.48 -4.27
N ARG A 146 -0.29 1.53 -3.03
CA ARG A 146 0.59 0.47 -2.46
C ARG A 146 -0.09 -0.89 -2.43
N THR A 147 -1.34 -0.91 -1.97
CA THR A 147 -2.15 -2.13 -1.96
C THR A 147 -2.40 -2.64 -3.37
N GLY A 148 -2.77 -1.77 -4.31
CA GLY A 148 -3.02 -2.16 -5.69
C GLY A 148 -1.78 -2.74 -6.37
N LEU A 149 -0.59 -2.17 -6.14
CA LEU A 149 0.67 -2.72 -6.68
C LEU A 149 0.95 -4.13 -6.14
N ILE A 150 0.79 -4.35 -4.84
CA ILE A 150 1.01 -5.68 -4.26
C ILE A 150 -0.04 -6.68 -4.77
N CYS A 151 -1.31 -6.30 -4.83
CA CYS A 151 -2.37 -7.14 -5.37
C CYS A 151 -2.12 -7.50 -6.84
N MET A 152 -1.72 -6.52 -7.67
CA MET A 152 -1.35 -6.72 -9.06
C MET A 152 -0.22 -7.75 -9.19
N LEU A 153 0.86 -7.64 -8.40
CA LEU A 153 1.95 -8.62 -8.44
C LEU A 153 1.48 -10.03 -8.06
N ILE A 154 0.61 -10.16 -7.05
CA ILE A 154 0.06 -11.45 -6.63
C ILE A 154 -0.77 -12.06 -7.77
N MET A 155 -1.64 -11.26 -8.39
CA MET A 155 -2.49 -11.71 -9.50
C MET A 155 -1.67 -12.13 -10.72
N LEU A 156 -0.62 -11.38 -11.07
CA LEU A 156 0.33 -11.76 -12.13
C LEU A 156 1.02 -13.09 -11.83
N LEU A 157 1.48 -13.31 -10.59
CA LEU A 157 2.10 -14.57 -10.17
C LEU A 157 1.12 -15.75 -10.19
N CYS A 158 -0.18 -15.48 -10.03
CA CYS A 158 -1.24 -16.47 -10.16
C CYS A 158 -1.70 -16.70 -11.61
N GLY A 159 -1.11 -16.00 -12.59
CA GLY A 159 -1.45 -16.13 -14.00
C GLY A 159 -2.79 -15.51 -14.40
N ILE A 160 -3.28 -14.54 -13.62
CA ILE A 160 -4.47 -13.75 -13.98
C ILE A 160 -4.11 -12.79 -15.10
N ASP A 161 -5.03 -12.59 -16.04
CA ASP A 161 -4.83 -11.72 -17.19
C ASP A 161 -4.86 -10.22 -16.83
N ASP A 162 -4.23 -9.40 -17.68
CA ASP A 162 -4.08 -7.97 -17.47
C ASP A 162 -5.44 -7.24 -17.40
N GLU A 163 -6.45 -7.64 -18.17
CA GLU A 163 -7.76 -6.97 -18.18
C GLU A 163 -8.47 -7.15 -16.83
N THR A 164 -8.43 -8.36 -16.28
CA THR A 164 -8.97 -8.67 -14.95
C THR A 164 -8.24 -7.88 -13.87
N ILE A 165 -6.91 -7.79 -13.95
CA ILE A 165 -6.09 -7.01 -12.99
C ILE A 165 -6.42 -5.52 -13.07
N ILE A 166 -6.53 -4.96 -14.27
CA ILE A 166 -6.89 -3.55 -14.49
C ILE A 166 -8.29 -3.26 -13.95
N SER A 167 -9.24 -4.18 -14.16
CA SER A 167 -10.60 -4.06 -13.63
C SER A 167 -10.59 -4.05 -12.09
N GLU A 168 -9.91 -5.01 -11.47
CA GLU A 168 -9.76 -5.10 -10.01
C GLU A 168 -9.13 -3.83 -9.43
N TYR A 169 -8.07 -3.33 -10.05
CA TYR A 169 -7.43 -2.08 -9.63
C TYR A 169 -8.38 -0.88 -9.77
N SER A 170 -9.12 -0.77 -10.88
CA SER A 170 -10.01 0.35 -11.17
C SER A 170 -11.15 0.48 -10.17
N GLU A 171 -11.66 -0.64 -9.63
CA GLU A 171 -12.68 -0.63 -8.58
C GLU A 171 -12.24 0.14 -7.32
N SER A 172 -10.93 0.20 -7.05
CA SER A 172 -10.43 0.95 -5.89
C SER A 172 -10.71 2.45 -5.96
N PHE A 173 -10.74 3.03 -7.16
CA PHE A 173 -11.12 4.43 -7.37
C PHE A 173 -12.61 4.64 -7.22
N THR A 174 -13.42 3.75 -7.80
CA THR A 174 -14.89 3.86 -7.74
C THR A 174 -15.40 3.82 -6.29
N ASN A 175 -14.79 3.00 -5.43
CA ASN A 175 -15.20 2.94 -4.02
C ASN A 175 -14.80 4.21 -3.25
N LEU A 176 -13.60 4.76 -3.51
CA LEU A 176 -13.18 6.03 -2.90
C LEU A 176 -14.10 7.21 -3.26
N ASP A 177 -14.66 7.20 -4.47
CA ASP A 177 -15.60 8.23 -4.92
C ASP A 177 -16.98 8.08 -4.26
N LYS A 178 -17.45 6.85 -4.04
CA LYS A 178 -18.76 6.57 -3.40
C LYS A 178 -18.80 7.01 -1.94
N ASP A 179 -17.68 6.81 -1.24
CA ASP A 179 -17.61 7.00 0.21
C ASP A 179 -17.14 8.42 0.61
N GLY A 180 -16.91 9.31 -0.37
CA GLY A 180 -16.52 10.71 -0.14
C GLY A 180 -15.04 10.93 0.18
N ASN A 181 -14.27 9.85 0.31
CA ASN A 181 -12.86 9.86 0.71
C ASN A 181 -11.90 10.34 -0.38
N ARG A 182 -12.37 10.48 -1.63
CA ARG A 182 -11.60 11.14 -2.70
C ARG A 182 -11.18 12.56 -2.31
N LEU A 183 -12.07 13.33 -1.68
CA LEU A 183 -11.78 14.71 -1.27
C LEU A 183 -10.71 14.75 -0.16
N GLU A 184 -10.75 13.80 0.76
CA GLU A 184 -9.74 13.65 1.80
C GLU A 184 -8.38 13.25 1.20
N MET A 185 -8.37 12.28 0.29
CA MET A 185 -7.16 11.90 -0.45
C MET A 185 -6.58 13.11 -1.21
N ILE A 186 -7.41 13.93 -1.85
CA ILE A 186 -6.96 15.16 -2.52
C ILE A 186 -6.37 16.16 -1.50
N LYS A 187 -6.99 16.34 -0.33
CA LYS A 187 -6.46 17.21 0.72
C LYS A 187 -5.08 16.73 1.20
N ASP A 188 -4.93 15.43 1.41
CA ASP A 188 -3.68 14.81 1.82
C ASP A 188 -2.58 14.98 0.77
N MET A 189 -2.93 14.79 -0.51
CA MET A 189 -2.01 15.04 -1.63
C MET A 189 -1.53 16.50 -1.61
N ASN A 190 -2.45 17.46 -1.46
CA ASN A 190 -2.10 18.88 -1.39
C ASN A 190 -1.22 19.22 -0.17
N LEU A 191 -1.45 18.59 0.99
CA LEU A 191 -0.60 18.76 2.19
C LEU A 191 0.84 18.27 1.93
N CYS A 192 1.01 17.25 1.12
CA CYS A 192 2.31 16.75 0.68
C CYS A 192 2.91 17.53 -0.50
N GLY A 193 2.22 18.57 -1.01
CA GLY A 193 2.66 19.38 -2.13
C GLY A 193 2.52 18.71 -3.50
N LEU A 194 1.53 17.82 -3.63
CA LEU A 194 1.11 17.16 -4.87
C LEU A 194 -0.18 17.78 -5.43
#